data_AF-A0AAF1BER9-F1
#
_entry.id   AF-A0AAF1BER9-F1
#
_cell.length_a   1.000
_cell.length_b   1.000
_cell.length_c   1.000
_cell.angle_alpha   90.00
_cell.angle_beta   90.00
_cell.angle_gamma   90.00
#
_symmetry.space_group_name_H-M   'P 1'
#
loop_
_entity.id
_entity.type
_entity.pdbx_description
1 polymer ?
#
loop_
_entity_poly.entity_id
_entity_poly.type
_entity_poly.pdbx_seq_one_letter_code
_entity_poly.pdbx_strand_id
1 'polypeptide(L)'
;MDSIPLEITVKSACILKTVNFFNRRRIYIVVSLIDSNSISKQKTNVDFHNGSKPCWWFKMKFHVEESKMHANSCMLVFQVRCSKALGDKDIGYLYIPVRELFEGVRGGENARDVAYTVTTSSGKPKGILYLKYQFGENFMGRSVENEIIRVPLPPSAPPLEGFRAGNPSLAPSAPPYEGELEAM
;
A
#
# COMPACT_ATOMS: atom_id res chain seq x y z
N MET A 1 -18.92 -1.25 14.97
CA MET A 1 -17.51 -1.09 14.57
C MET A 1 -17.17 -2.24 13.67
N ASP A 2 -17.02 -1.96 12.39
CA ASP A 2 -16.66 -2.95 11.39
C ASP A 2 -15.20 -3.36 11.57
N SER A 3 -14.99 -4.67 11.60
CA SER A 3 -13.70 -5.29 11.90
C SER A 3 -13.29 -6.16 10.72
N ILE A 4 -12.20 -5.76 10.07
CA ILE A 4 -11.69 -6.38 8.86
C ILE A 4 -10.63 -7.41 9.26
N PRO A 5 -10.76 -8.69 8.86
CA PRO A 5 -9.70 -9.66 9.06
C PRO A 5 -8.54 -9.37 8.09
N LEU A 6 -7.35 -9.24 8.65
CA LEU A 6 -6.09 -9.09 7.93
C LEU A 6 -5.21 -10.31 8.20
N GLU A 7 -5.01 -11.14 7.19
CA GLU A 7 -4.08 -12.26 7.25
C GLU A 7 -2.69 -11.83 6.78
N ILE A 8 -1.65 -12.18 7.56
CA ILE A 8 -0.25 -11.96 7.23
C ILE A 8 0.46 -13.31 7.24
N THR A 9 1.07 -13.70 6.13
CA THR A 9 1.98 -14.86 6.06
C THR A 9 3.42 -14.37 5.99
N VAL A 10 4.16 -14.57 7.08
CA VAL A 10 5.60 -14.26 7.17
C VAL A 10 6.38 -15.40 6.50
N LYS A 11 6.84 -15.19 5.27
CA LYS A 11 7.44 -16.25 4.44
C LYS A 11 8.89 -16.53 4.86
N SER A 12 9.77 -15.56 4.65
CA SER A 12 11.21 -15.68 4.84
C SER A 12 11.87 -14.31 4.95
N ALA A 13 13.14 -14.26 5.37
CA ALA A 13 13.92 -13.03 5.33
C ALA A 13 15.34 -13.29 4.80
N CYS A 14 16.02 -12.23 4.34
CA CYS A 14 17.46 -12.23 4.09
C CYS A 14 18.09 -11.15 4.97
N ILE A 15 18.80 -11.54 6.03
CA ILE A 15 19.36 -10.63 7.04
C ILE A 15 20.87 -10.49 6.86
N LEU A 16 21.31 -9.25 6.61
CA LEU A 16 22.72 -8.91 6.43
C LEU A 16 23.56 -9.35 7.63
N LYS A 17 24.61 -10.10 7.30
CA LYS A 17 25.61 -10.62 8.23
C LYS A 17 26.30 -9.45 8.95
N THR A 18 26.51 -9.61 10.25
CA THR A 18 27.28 -8.68 11.08
C THR A 18 28.12 -9.52 12.03
N VAL A 19 29.33 -9.05 12.33
CA VAL A 19 30.40 -9.82 13.00
C VAL A 19 29.95 -10.62 14.23
N ASN A 20 29.09 -10.05 15.09
CA ASN A 20 28.67 -10.68 16.35
C ASN A 20 27.37 -11.54 16.25
N PHE A 21 27.00 -12.00 15.06
CA PHE A 21 25.77 -12.78 14.83
C PHE A 21 25.98 -14.17 14.22
N PHE A 22 27.20 -14.68 14.05
CA PHE A 22 27.39 -15.92 13.30
C PHE A 22 27.08 -17.22 14.07
N ASN A 23 27.37 -17.31 15.36
CA ASN A 23 27.17 -18.57 16.10
C ASN A 23 25.70 -18.76 16.52
N ARG A 24 25.07 -19.81 15.95
CA ARG A 24 23.79 -20.41 16.37
C ARG A 24 22.61 -19.43 16.47
N ARG A 25 22.28 -18.77 15.35
CA ARG A 25 21.10 -17.87 15.31
C ARG A 25 19.80 -18.64 15.46
N ARG A 26 18.94 -18.13 16.34
CA ARG A 26 17.57 -18.54 16.58
C ARG A 26 16.66 -17.39 16.19
N ILE A 27 16.39 -17.21 14.89
CA ILE A 27 15.65 -16.02 14.42
C ILE A 27 14.15 -16.28 14.47
N TYR A 28 13.39 -15.33 14.99
CA TYR A 28 11.94 -15.28 14.88
C TYR A 28 11.49 -13.84 14.65
N ILE A 29 10.23 -13.66 14.26
CA ILE A 29 9.62 -12.35 14.08
C ILE A 29 8.45 -12.20 15.03
N VAL A 30 8.39 -11.07 15.73
CA VAL A 30 7.20 -10.61 16.45
C VAL A 30 6.48 -9.61 15.55
N VAL A 31 5.22 -9.88 15.25
CA VAL A 31 4.35 -8.96 14.50
C VAL A 31 3.36 -8.37 15.49
N SER A 32 3.35 -7.04 15.60
CA SER A 32 2.42 -6.31 16.45
C SER A 32 1.55 -5.41 15.58
N LEU A 33 0.24 -5.56 15.65
CA LEU A 33 -0.71 -4.54 15.19
C LEU A 33 -0.90 -3.55 16.34
N ILE A 34 -0.57 -2.29 16.09
CA ILE A 34 -0.71 -1.18 17.03
C ILE A 34 -1.80 -0.25 16.49
N ASP A 35 -2.79 0.05 17.32
CA ASP A 35 -3.76 1.12 17.11
C ASP A 35 -3.71 2.10 18.31
N SER A 36 -4.59 3.11 18.33
CA SER A 36 -4.58 4.14 19.39
C SER A 36 -4.94 3.62 20.78
N ASN A 37 -5.65 2.48 20.87
CA ASN A 37 -6.28 1.96 22.08
C ASN A 37 -5.81 0.53 22.43
N SER A 38 -5.21 -0.19 21.48
CA SER A 38 -4.89 -1.62 21.61
C SER A 38 -3.57 -2.00 20.93
N ILE A 39 -2.98 -3.10 21.40
CA ILE A 39 -1.81 -3.75 20.78
C ILE A 39 -2.08 -5.25 20.70
N SER A 40 -2.25 -5.78 19.50
CA SER A 40 -2.34 -7.22 19.24
C SER A 40 -0.99 -7.77 18.76
N LYS A 41 -0.50 -8.84 19.39
CA LYS A 41 0.87 -9.34 19.17
C LYS A 41 0.88 -10.84 18.89
N GLN A 42 1.55 -11.24 17.81
CA GLN A 42 1.81 -12.62 17.44
C GLN A 42 3.30 -12.82 17.16
N LYS A 43 3.78 -14.07 17.20
CA LYS A 43 5.19 -14.40 16.88
C LYS A 43 5.28 -15.65 16.03
N THR A 44 6.26 -15.69 15.13
CA THR A 44 6.59 -16.91 14.38
C THR A 44 7.20 -17.96 15.31
N ASN A 45 7.30 -19.20 14.83
CA ASN A 45 8.27 -20.15 15.35
C ASN A 45 9.70 -19.60 15.19
N VAL A 46 10.63 -20.21 15.92
CA VAL A 46 12.07 -19.93 15.80
C VAL A 46 12.64 -20.77 14.65
N ASP A 47 13.38 -20.13 13.75
CA ASP A 47 14.24 -20.81 12.78
C ASP A 47 15.62 -21.04 13.41
N PHE A 48 16.03 -22.30 13.45
CA PHE A 48 17.29 -22.78 14.02
C PHE A 48 18.34 -23.15 12.95
N HIS A 49 17.96 -23.24 11.68
CA HIS A 49 18.73 -23.93 10.63
C HIS A 49 19.21 -23.00 9.52
N ASN A 50 18.39 -22.04 9.08
CA ASN A 50 18.70 -21.26 7.87
C ASN A 50 19.57 -20.01 8.11
N GLY A 51 20.05 -19.81 9.34
CA GLY A 51 21.10 -18.84 9.67
C GLY A 51 20.76 -17.39 9.34
N SER A 52 21.29 -16.87 8.22
CA SER A 52 21.01 -15.51 7.74
C SER A 52 19.83 -15.41 6.78
N LYS A 53 19.24 -16.53 6.35
CA LYS A 53 18.11 -16.58 5.42
C LYS A 53 16.90 -17.34 6.02
N PRO A 54 16.37 -16.92 7.19
CA PRO A 54 15.33 -17.67 7.89
C PRO A 54 14.05 -17.83 7.04
N CYS A 55 13.38 -18.96 7.21
CA CYS A 55 12.18 -19.36 6.48
C CYS A 55 11.15 -19.93 7.46
N TRP A 56 9.96 -19.35 7.50
CA TRP A 56 8.92 -19.68 8.47
C TRP A 56 7.60 -20.14 7.83
N TRP A 57 7.19 -19.53 6.70
CA TRP A 57 5.86 -19.70 6.11
C TRP A 57 4.71 -19.60 7.14
N PHE A 58 4.88 -18.69 8.10
CA PHE A 58 4.03 -18.63 9.29
C PHE A 58 2.86 -17.66 9.07
N LYS A 59 1.65 -18.20 9.10
CA LYS A 59 0.39 -17.47 8.93
C LYS A 59 -0.11 -16.90 10.26
N MET A 60 -0.51 -15.63 10.24
CA MET A 60 -1.07 -14.88 11.37
C MET A 60 -2.37 -14.22 10.93
N LYS A 61 -3.36 -14.14 11.83
CA LYS A 61 -4.62 -13.42 11.58
C LYS A 61 -4.79 -12.28 12.57
N PHE A 62 -4.93 -11.07 12.06
CA PHE A 62 -5.24 -9.87 12.83
C PHE A 62 -6.66 -9.41 12.48
N HIS A 63 -7.20 -8.54 13.33
CA HIS A 63 -8.48 -7.87 13.11
C HIS A 63 -8.22 -6.37 13.22
N VAL A 64 -8.65 -5.60 12.21
CA VAL A 64 -8.36 -4.18 12.08
C VAL A 64 -9.69 -3.44 12.05
N GLU A 65 -9.87 -2.42 12.90
CA GLU A 65 -11.04 -1.55 12.82
C GLU A 65 -10.97 -0.70 11.55
N GLU A 66 -12.02 -0.75 10.72
CA GLU A 66 -12.07 -0.07 9.42
C GLU A 66 -11.84 1.45 9.56
N SER A 67 -12.48 2.07 10.56
CA SER A 67 -12.34 3.50 10.88
C SER A 67 -10.87 3.88 11.12
N LYS A 68 -10.14 3.06 11.89
CA LYS A 68 -8.75 3.30 12.30
C LYS A 68 -7.79 3.13 11.14
N MET A 69 -8.05 2.17 10.26
CA MET A 69 -7.30 1.94 9.03
C MET A 69 -7.45 3.13 8.06
N HIS A 70 -8.67 3.60 7.77
CA HIS A 70 -8.87 4.77 6.91
C HIS A 70 -8.25 6.05 7.50
N ALA A 71 -8.34 6.22 8.83
CA ALA A 71 -7.68 7.30 9.57
C ALA A 71 -6.14 7.18 9.65
N ASN A 72 -5.53 6.16 9.02
CA ASN A 72 -4.09 5.88 9.07
C ASN A 72 -3.52 5.76 10.50
N SER A 73 -4.34 5.27 11.42
CA SER A 73 -4.04 5.15 12.86
C SER A 73 -3.71 3.73 13.31
N CYS A 74 -3.63 2.79 12.37
CA CYS A 74 -3.21 1.40 12.56
C CYS A 74 -1.87 1.13 11.85
N MET A 75 -0.91 0.55 12.58
CA MET A 75 0.41 0.20 12.06
C MET A 75 0.79 -1.24 12.44
N LEU A 76 1.32 -1.99 11.48
CA LEU A 76 2.01 -3.24 11.72
C LEU A 76 3.50 -3.00 11.98
N VAL A 77 4.00 -3.56 13.08
CA VAL A 77 5.41 -3.51 13.47
C VAL A 77 5.97 -4.92 13.50
N PHE A 78 6.91 -5.20 12.60
CA PHE A 78 7.65 -6.45 12.51
C PHE A 78 8.99 -6.28 13.21
N GLN A 79 9.13 -6.84 14.41
CA GLN A 79 10.38 -6.88 15.15
C GLN A 79 11.09 -8.20 14.79
N VAL A 80 12.21 -8.11 14.06
CA VAL A 80 13.06 -9.28 13.81
C VAL A 80 13.95 -9.49 15.02
N ARG A 81 13.87 -10.66 15.65
CA ARG A 81 14.55 -10.97 16.92
C ARG A 81 15.44 -12.19 16.78
N CYS A 82 16.57 -12.18 17.49
CA CYS A 82 17.47 -13.32 17.62
C CYS A 82 17.45 -13.79 19.07
N SER A 83 16.98 -15.01 19.32
CA SER A 83 17.04 -15.60 20.64
C SER A 83 18.46 -16.01 21.03
N LYS A 84 18.82 -15.78 22.29
CA LYS A 84 20.14 -16.09 22.87
C LYS A 84 19.98 -16.49 24.34
N ALA A 85 20.95 -17.23 24.87
CA ALA A 85 20.94 -17.68 26.27
C ALA A 85 20.96 -16.51 27.29
N LEU A 86 21.53 -15.36 26.92
CA LEU A 86 21.59 -14.14 27.74
C LEU A 86 20.49 -13.12 27.38
N GLY A 87 19.36 -13.60 26.85
CA GLY A 87 18.21 -12.77 26.46
C GLY A 87 18.12 -12.49 24.96
N ASP A 88 16.88 -12.39 24.49
CA ASP A 88 16.56 -12.17 23.08
C ASP A 88 16.90 -10.73 22.66
N LYS A 89 17.60 -10.60 21.52
CA LYS A 89 18.01 -9.30 20.98
C LYS A 89 17.27 -8.97 19.70
N ASP A 90 16.70 -7.77 19.64
CA ASP A 90 16.16 -7.18 18.42
C ASP A 90 17.31 -6.90 17.43
N ILE A 91 17.14 -7.36 16.19
CA ILE A 91 18.16 -7.24 15.13
C ILE A 91 17.74 -6.29 14.02
N GLY A 92 16.45 -6.01 13.89
CA GLY A 92 15.92 -5.00 12.99
C GLY A 92 14.39 -4.90 13.08
N TYR A 93 13.85 -3.86 12.46
CA TYR A 93 12.45 -3.50 12.48
C TYR A 93 11.94 -3.22 11.07
N LEU A 94 10.63 -3.36 10.90
CA LEU A 94 9.88 -2.90 9.74
C LEU A 94 8.54 -2.38 10.26
N TYR A 95 8.12 -1.23 9.74
CA TYR A 95 6.91 -0.52 10.09
C TYR A 95 6.08 -0.37 8.82
N ILE A 96 4.82 -0.80 8.84
CA ILE A 96 3.92 -0.70 7.69
C ILE A 96 2.57 -0.13 8.17
N PRO A 97 2.14 1.03 7.67
CA PRO A 97 0.77 1.50 7.87
C PRO A 97 -0.22 0.50 7.26
N VAL A 98 -1.26 0.10 7.99
CA VAL A 98 -2.24 -0.87 7.44
C VAL A 98 -2.97 -0.30 6.23
N ARG A 99 -3.08 1.04 6.16
CA ARG A 99 -3.61 1.77 5.01
C ARG A 99 -2.82 1.53 3.72
N GLU A 100 -1.49 1.46 3.78
CA GLU A 100 -0.63 1.18 2.63
C GLU A 100 -0.94 -0.21 2.04
N LEU A 101 -1.07 -1.21 2.93
CA LEU A 101 -1.45 -2.57 2.53
C LEU A 101 -2.83 -2.59 1.86
N PHE A 102 -3.81 -1.87 2.42
CA PHE A 102 -5.15 -1.76 1.85
C PHE A 102 -5.13 -1.09 0.47
N GLU A 103 -4.47 0.07 0.33
CA GLU A 103 -4.36 0.77 -0.95
C GLU A 103 -3.70 -0.11 -2.03
N GLY A 104 -2.74 -0.98 -1.64
CA GLY A 104 -2.14 -1.98 -2.52
C GLY A 104 -3.09 -3.06 -3.06
N VAL A 105 -4.24 -3.33 -2.42
CA VAL A 105 -5.27 -4.31 -2.87
C VAL A 105 -6.52 -3.65 -3.49
N ARG A 106 -6.56 -2.32 -3.58
CA ARG A 106 -7.61 -1.60 -4.32
C ARG A 106 -7.42 -1.84 -5.83
N GLY A 107 -8.10 -2.86 -6.35
CA GLY A 107 -8.00 -3.26 -7.76
C GLY A 107 -8.53 -4.68 -8.10
N GLY A 108 -9.06 -5.42 -7.13
CA GLY A 108 -9.72 -6.71 -7.36
C GLY A 108 -8.96 -7.94 -6.85
N GLU A 109 -7.66 -7.81 -6.58
CA GLU A 109 -6.86 -8.85 -5.91
C GLU A 109 -6.91 -8.64 -4.38
N ASN A 110 -7.42 -9.60 -3.60
CA ASN A 110 -7.56 -9.46 -2.14
C ASN A 110 -6.24 -9.68 -1.36
N ALA A 111 -5.19 -10.13 -2.04
CA ALA A 111 -3.91 -10.52 -1.47
C ALA A 111 -2.74 -9.98 -2.28
N ARG A 112 -1.57 -9.82 -1.66
CA ARG A 112 -0.32 -9.46 -2.36
C ARG A 112 0.88 -10.15 -1.72
N ASP A 113 1.83 -10.53 -2.56
CA ASP A 113 3.16 -10.98 -2.17
C ASP A 113 4.15 -9.80 -2.30
N VAL A 114 4.85 -9.47 -1.21
CA VAL A 114 5.67 -8.25 -1.08
C VAL A 114 7.01 -8.49 -0.38
N ALA A 115 7.95 -7.57 -0.60
CA ALA A 115 9.30 -7.60 -0.04
C ALA A 115 9.68 -6.22 0.50
N TYR A 116 9.95 -6.13 1.81
CA TYR A 116 10.24 -4.87 2.49
C TYR A 116 11.64 -4.84 3.08
N THR A 117 12.29 -3.67 3.08
CA THR A 117 13.56 -3.48 3.77
C THR A 117 13.37 -3.47 5.29
N VAL A 118 14.08 -4.37 5.97
CA VAL A 118 14.23 -4.35 7.43
C VAL A 118 15.37 -3.40 7.77
N THR A 119 15.18 -2.49 8.72
CA THR A 119 16.18 -1.50 9.17
C THR A 119 16.63 -1.74 10.60
N THR A 120 17.76 -1.17 11.01
CA THR A 120 18.17 -1.08 12.42
C THR A 120 17.39 0.03 13.14
N SER A 121 17.44 0.08 14.48
CA SER A 121 16.95 1.24 15.25
C SER A 121 17.62 2.58 14.85
N SER A 122 18.79 2.53 14.23
CA SER A 122 19.50 3.67 13.64
C SER A 122 19.18 3.91 12.15
N GLY A 123 18.09 3.32 11.63
CA GLY A 123 17.60 3.51 10.26
C GLY A 123 18.41 2.82 9.15
N LYS A 124 19.53 2.15 9.46
CA LYS A 124 20.39 1.53 8.44
C LYS A 124 19.74 0.25 7.88
N PRO A 125 19.81 0.00 6.56
CA PRO A 125 19.28 -1.23 5.98
C PRO A 125 20.00 -2.46 6.56
N LYS A 126 19.19 -3.45 6.94
CA LYS A 126 19.63 -4.64 7.67
C LYS A 126 19.23 -5.94 7.00
N GLY A 127 18.26 -5.90 6.09
CA GLY A 127 17.83 -7.07 5.33
C GLY A 127 16.57 -6.82 4.53
N ILE A 128 16.00 -7.88 3.99
CA ILE A 128 14.70 -7.89 3.31
C ILE A 128 13.81 -8.91 4.01
N LEU A 129 12.56 -8.55 4.30
CA LEU A 129 11.51 -9.45 4.77
C LEU A 129 10.53 -9.70 3.63
N TYR A 130 10.31 -10.98 3.31
CA TYR A 130 9.31 -11.43 2.34
C TYR A 130 8.06 -11.88 3.08
N LEU A 131 6.93 -11.27 2.76
CA LEU A 131 5.63 -11.64 3.33
C LEU A 131 4.55 -11.67 2.26
N LYS A 132 3.44 -12.32 2.58
CA LYS A 132 2.17 -12.18 1.87
C LYS A 132 1.17 -11.56 2.83
N TYR A 133 0.28 -10.72 2.33
CA TYR A 133 -0.88 -10.26 3.10
C TYR A 133 -2.17 -10.46 2.32
N GLN A 134 -3.29 -10.56 3.03
CA GLN A 134 -4.63 -10.72 2.46
C GLN A 134 -5.68 -10.08 3.37
N PHE A 135 -6.61 -9.32 2.79
CA PHE A 135 -7.80 -8.83 3.49
C PHE A 135 -9.02 -9.72 3.18
N GLY A 136 -9.97 -9.81 4.11
CA GLY A 136 -11.19 -10.61 3.91
C GLY A 136 -12.14 -10.07 2.83
N GLU A 137 -12.86 -10.95 2.14
CA GLU A 137 -13.69 -10.62 0.97
C GLU A 137 -14.79 -9.58 1.24
N ASN A 138 -15.41 -9.62 2.43
CA ASN A 138 -16.47 -8.70 2.87
C ASN A 138 -16.08 -7.20 2.81
N PHE A 139 -14.79 -6.90 2.71
CA PHE A 139 -14.23 -5.55 2.69
C PHE A 139 -14.04 -4.99 1.27
N MET A 140 -13.88 -5.83 0.26
CA MET A 140 -13.63 -5.36 -1.12
C MET A 140 -14.89 -4.86 -1.83
N GLY A 141 -16.04 -5.51 -1.61
CA GLY A 141 -17.32 -5.09 -2.20
C GLY A 141 -17.76 -3.68 -1.78
N ARG A 142 -17.28 -3.20 -0.64
CA ARG A 142 -17.63 -1.90 -0.05
C ARG A 142 -16.93 -0.70 -0.73
N SER A 143 -15.88 -0.96 -1.53
CA SER A 143 -15.06 0.09 -2.15
C SER A 143 -15.55 0.56 -3.54
N VAL A 144 -16.59 -0.07 -4.11
CA VAL A 144 -17.01 0.16 -5.52
C VAL A 144 -18.29 1.00 -5.64
N GLU A 145 -19.03 1.22 -4.56
CA GLU A 145 -20.39 1.78 -4.63
C GLU A 145 -20.45 3.34 -4.56
N ASN A 146 -19.37 4.00 -4.13
CA ASN A 146 -19.39 5.43 -3.80
C ASN A 146 -18.73 6.38 -4.83
N GLU A 147 -18.44 5.95 -6.05
CA GLU A 147 -17.83 6.83 -7.07
C GLU A 147 -18.50 6.81 -8.46
N ILE A 148 -19.77 6.41 -8.54
CA ILE A 148 -20.62 6.79 -9.68
C ILE A 148 -21.27 8.15 -9.37
N ILE A 149 -20.48 9.22 -9.47
CA ILE A 149 -21.04 10.56 -9.69
C ILE A 149 -21.72 10.51 -11.06
N ARG A 150 -23.04 10.32 -11.07
CA ARG A 150 -23.87 10.51 -12.26
C ARG A 150 -23.84 11.98 -12.62
N VAL A 151 -22.84 12.40 -13.41
CA VAL A 151 -22.85 13.72 -14.05
C VAL A 151 -24.15 13.81 -14.86
N PRO A 152 -25.06 14.75 -14.56
CA PRO A 152 -26.27 14.88 -15.34
C PRO A 152 -25.87 15.27 -16.77
N LEU A 153 -26.28 14.47 -17.75
CA LEU A 153 -26.18 14.87 -19.15
C LEU A 153 -26.96 16.18 -19.31
N PRO A 154 -26.37 17.24 -19.92
CA PRO A 154 -27.13 18.44 -20.21
C PRO A 154 -28.29 18.09 -21.15
N PRO A 155 -29.49 18.66 -20.95
CA PRO A 155 -30.64 18.36 -21.79
C PRO A 155 -30.32 18.71 -23.25
N SER A 156 -30.62 17.79 -24.16
CA SER A 156 -30.39 17.96 -25.59
C SER A 156 -31.06 19.24 -26.09
N ALA A 157 -30.31 20.05 -26.85
CA ALA A 157 -30.86 21.22 -27.51
C ALA A 157 -32.00 20.81 -28.47
N PRO A 158 -33.05 21.65 -28.64
CA PRO A 158 -34.11 21.38 -29.60
C PRO A 158 -33.59 21.47 -31.05
N PRO A 159 -34.21 20.79 -32.02
CA PRO A 159 -33.79 20.84 -33.42
C PRO A 159 -33.93 22.24 -34.01
N LEU A 160 -32.95 22.67 -34.82
CA LEU A 160 -33.12 23.86 -35.66
C LEU A 160 -34.03 23.53 -36.85
N GLU A 161 -35.27 24.04 -36.82
CA GLU A 161 -36.06 24.19 -38.04
C GLU A 161 -35.53 25.38 -38.86
N GLY A 162 -35.47 25.24 -40.19
CA GLY A 162 -35.41 26.40 -41.08
C GLY A 162 -34.20 26.58 -42.01
N PHE A 163 -33.54 25.51 -42.50
CA PHE A 163 -32.67 25.66 -43.68
C PHE A 163 -33.47 25.58 -44.99
N ARG A 164 -33.86 26.75 -45.53
CA ARG A 164 -34.40 26.87 -46.89
C ARG A 164 -33.25 27.03 -47.89
N ALA A 165 -33.20 26.17 -48.89
CA ALA A 165 -32.13 26.16 -49.88
C ALA A 165 -32.12 27.43 -50.76
N GLY A 166 -30.91 27.97 -50.98
CA GLY A 166 -30.60 29.03 -51.95
C GLY A 166 -29.13 28.91 -52.32
N ASN A 167 -28.83 28.68 -53.61
CA ASN A 167 -27.49 28.34 -54.11
C ASN A 167 -26.76 29.59 -54.69
N PRO A 168 -25.54 29.54 -55.25
CA PRO A 168 -24.42 30.34 -54.75
C PRO A 168 -23.93 31.43 -55.72
N SER A 169 -23.17 32.43 -55.22
CA SER A 169 -22.13 33.10 -56.03
C SER A 169 -21.18 34.03 -55.25
N LEU A 170 -19.98 34.24 -55.84
CA LEU A 170 -19.03 35.35 -55.66
C LEU A 170 -18.32 35.57 -54.29
N ALA A 171 -17.06 35.14 -54.23
CA ALA A 171 -15.95 35.91 -53.66
C ALA A 171 -15.45 36.95 -54.71
N PRO A 172 -14.65 38.00 -54.43
CA PRO A 172 -13.56 38.14 -53.43
C PRO A 172 -13.77 39.38 -52.50
N SER A 173 -12.80 40.02 -51.81
CA SER A 173 -11.32 39.99 -51.77
C SER A 173 -10.80 40.57 -50.42
N ALA A 174 -9.53 40.31 -50.06
CA ALA A 174 -8.85 40.98 -48.94
C ALA A 174 -7.97 42.17 -49.40
N PRO A 175 -7.89 43.24 -48.60
CA PRO A 175 -6.75 44.17 -48.58
C PRO A 175 -6.20 44.35 -47.12
N PRO A 176 -5.27 45.26 -46.81
CA PRO A 176 -3.88 44.85 -46.57
C PRO A 176 -3.37 45.10 -45.13
N TYR A 177 -2.17 44.59 -44.84
CA TYR A 177 -1.38 45.05 -43.69
C TYR A 177 -0.76 46.42 -43.98
N GLU A 178 -1.03 47.40 -43.11
CA GLU A 178 -0.09 48.47 -42.78
C GLU A 178 0.17 48.39 -41.27
N GLY A 179 1.37 48.79 -40.85
CA GLY A 179 1.74 48.79 -39.44
C GLY A 179 2.65 49.96 -39.14
N GLU A 180 2.80 50.28 -37.86
CA GLU A 180 3.82 51.20 -37.41
C GLU A 180 4.36 50.74 -36.05
N LEU A 181 5.68 50.73 -35.93
CA LEU A 181 6.42 50.69 -34.68
C LEU A 181 6.69 52.14 -34.29
N GLU A 182 6.52 52.52 -33.02
CA GLU A 182 7.50 53.33 -32.29
C GLU A 182 7.11 53.53 -30.80
N ALA A 183 8.13 53.77 -29.97
CA ALA A 183 8.17 54.30 -28.59
C ALA A 183 6.99 54.04 -27.61
N MET A 184 7.21 53.54 -26.39
CA MET A 184 8.29 53.90 -25.44
C MET A 184 8.76 52.71 -24.58
#